data_AF-A0A931Y865-F1
#
_entry.id   AF-A0A931Y865-F1
#
_cell.length_a   1.000
_cell.length_b   1.000
_cell.length_c   1.000
_cell.angle_alpha   90.00
_cell.angle_beta   90.00
_cell.angle_gamma   90.00
#
_symmetry.space_group_name_H-M   'P 1'
#
loop_
_entity.id
_entity.type
_entity.pdbx_description
1 polymer ?
#
loop_
_entity_poly.entity_id
_entity_poly.type
_entity_poly.pdbx_seq_one_letter_code
_entity_poly.pdbx_strand_id
1 'polypeptide(L)'
;MAVGRVANGSGSGVALGYLANGYNYGAAVGREADGSANGAAMGYRANGAVTGVAVGVWANGYDNGVAVGNMATGSVYGAAVGRQANGYESGAAVGRNANGANSGAALGYLANGYFLGAAVGRNANGANSGAALGYWANGTNSGAAIGREANGSVSGAALGYLANGSTYGAAVGLAANGAISGVAMGDTADGTNFGAAVGASANGYNSGVALGYGADGYNYGVAVGRNANGAQTNVAIGAGANAQGGVQRIAIGNNVTNTLDDTVRIRGKLYLDGATGGIYTNVGGFGSSDWGLKAFTIDHPLDPENKILRHFCLEGPQVWNVYAGNVQLVNGQATVQLPDYYSALNRVGSEIYSLTPIGGAFPVGVKQKVQGNRFVIVAKQDGEVSWTIKVLRNDPGCLEDLRRRPVEQMKSE
;
A
#
# COMPACT_ATOMS: atom_id res chain seq x y z
N MET A 1 -42.80 -55.80 29.39
CA MET A 1 -42.02 -56.83 30.12
C MET A 1 -41.25 -56.16 31.24
N ALA A 2 -41.24 -56.73 32.46
CA ALA A 2 -40.48 -56.21 33.59
C ALA A 2 -39.68 -57.33 34.27
N VAL A 3 -38.37 -57.13 34.47
CA VAL A 3 -37.46 -58.10 35.09
C VAL A 3 -36.50 -57.37 36.04
N GLY A 4 -36.71 -57.52 37.35
CA GLY A 4 -35.86 -56.91 38.37
C GLY A 4 -36.65 -56.41 39.59
N ARG A 5 -35.93 -56.07 40.66
CA ARG A 5 -36.55 -55.54 41.89
C ARG A 5 -37.04 -54.11 41.63
N VAL A 6 -38.35 -53.90 41.74
CA VAL A 6 -39.02 -52.60 41.50
C VAL A 6 -38.89 -52.08 40.05
N ALA A 7 -39.03 -52.97 39.06
CA ALA A 7 -39.07 -52.60 37.64
C ALA A 7 -40.52 -52.30 37.18
N ASN A 8 -40.74 -51.23 36.42
CA ASN A 8 -42.04 -50.80 35.89
C ASN A 8 -42.06 -50.82 34.35
N GLY A 9 -43.00 -51.56 33.76
CA GLY A 9 -43.11 -51.74 32.30
C GLY A 9 -44.55 -51.90 31.81
N SER A 10 -45.50 -51.16 32.41
CA SER A 10 -46.89 -51.05 31.95
C SER A 10 -47.00 -50.16 30.70
N GLY A 11 -48.03 -50.38 29.87
CA GLY A 11 -48.23 -49.65 28.62
C GLY A 11 -47.15 -49.92 27.57
N SER A 12 -47.16 -51.13 27.00
CA SER A 12 -46.26 -51.59 25.92
C SER A 12 -44.73 -51.55 26.21
N GLY A 13 -44.31 -51.27 27.45
CA GLY A 13 -42.91 -50.96 27.80
C GLY A 13 -42.00 -52.15 28.20
N VAL A 14 -40.70 -51.88 28.30
CA VAL A 14 -39.65 -52.83 28.73
C VAL A 14 -38.78 -52.24 29.85
N ALA A 15 -38.63 -52.98 30.95
CA ALA A 15 -37.77 -52.61 32.08
C ALA A 15 -36.94 -53.78 32.62
N LEU A 16 -35.63 -53.61 32.69
CA LEU A 16 -34.63 -54.58 33.16
C LEU A 16 -33.71 -53.93 34.20
N GLY A 17 -33.62 -54.50 35.40
CA GLY A 17 -32.71 -54.06 36.46
C GLY A 17 -33.37 -53.46 37.70
N TYR A 18 -32.56 -52.85 38.58
CA TYR A 18 -33.03 -52.27 39.84
C TYR A 18 -33.53 -50.84 39.61
N LEU A 19 -34.79 -50.57 39.97
CA LEU A 19 -35.47 -49.28 39.74
C LEU A 19 -35.43 -48.88 38.25
N ALA A 20 -35.83 -49.80 37.36
CA ALA A 20 -35.97 -49.54 35.93
C ALA A 20 -37.40 -49.16 35.55
N ASN A 21 -37.58 -48.09 34.77
CA ASN A 21 -38.86 -47.48 34.41
C ASN A 21 -38.97 -47.32 32.89
N GLY A 22 -39.86 -48.10 32.26
CA GLY A 22 -40.13 -48.10 30.82
C GLY A 22 -41.57 -47.70 30.47
N TYR A 23 -42.23 -46.92 31.33
CA TYR A 23 -43.64 -46.55 31.19
C TYR A 23 -43.94 -45.66 29.98
N ASN A 24 -45.11 -45.83 29.36
CA ASN A 24 -45.55 -45.14 28.14
C ASN A 24 -44.54 -45.28 26.97
N TYR A 25 -44.56 -46.45 26.31
CA TYR A 25 -43.73 -46.75 25.13
C TYR A 25 -42.20 -46.71 25.36
N GLY A 26 -41.73 -47.01 26.59
CA GLY A 26 -40.34 -46.83 27.01
C GLY A 26 -39.48 -48.10 27.13
N ALA A 27 -38.15 -47.91 27.16
CA ALA A 27 -37.15 -48.97 27.39
C ALA A 27 -36.06 -48.55 28.40
N ALA A 28 -35.82 -49.38 29.42
CA ALA A 28 -34.85 -49.13 30.50
C ALA A 28 -34.06 -50.42 30.88
N VAL A 29 -32.72 -50.35 30.97
CA VAL A 29 -31.84 -51.53 31.16
C VAL A 29 -30.64 -51.22 32.08
N GLY A 30 -30.81 -51.30 33.40
CA GLY A 30 -29.74 -51.07 34.38
C GLY A 30 -30.20 -50.63 35.78
N ARG A 31 -29.30 -49.98 36.53
CA ARG A 31 -29.56 -49.47 37.89
C ARG A 31 -30.04 -48.02 37.82
N GLU A 32 -31.18 -47.73 38.42
CA GLU A 32 -31.80 -46.39 38.45
C GLU A 32 -32.03 -45.90 37.01
N ALA A 33 -32.90 -46.63 36.32
CA ALA A 33 -33.06 -46.64 34.88
C ALA A 33 -34.42 -46.06 34.45
N ASP A 34 -34.45 -45.12 33.51
CA ASP A 34 -35.65 -44.33 33.15
C ASP A 34 -35.63 -43.98 31.66
N GLY A 35 -36.53 -44.63 30.93
CA GLY A 35 -36.87 -44.35 29.55
C GLY A 35 -38.36 -44.04 29.41
N SER A 36 -38.99 -43.46 30.43
CA SER A 36 -40.42 -43.13 30.39
C SER A 36 -40.76 -42.04 29.38
N ALA A 37 -42.01 -42.02 28.93
CA ALA A 37 -42.64 -40.93 28.17
C ALA A 37 -42.04 -40.53 26.80
N ASN A 38 -40.90 -41.10 26.36
CA ASN A 38 -40.42 -41.24 24.95
C ASN A 38 -38.93 -41.70 24.95
N GLY A 39 -38.55 -42.69 25.77
CA GLY A 39 -37.16 -42.72 26.27
C GLY A 39 -36.19 -43.75 25.73
N ALA A 40 -34.92 -43.55 26.11
CA ALA A 40 -33.92 -44.60 26.06
C ALA A 40 -32.99 -44.58 27.28
N ALA A 41 -33.10 -45.68 28.03
CA ALA A 41 -32.06 -46.70 28.14
C ALA A 41 -30.70 -46.32 28.74
N MET A 42 -30.29 -47.19 29.66
CA MET A 42 -30.08 -46.68 31.00
C MET A 42 -29.37 -47.72 31.88
N GLY A 43 -28.03 -47.79 31.80
CA GLY A 43 -27.25 -48.29 32.94
C GLY A 43 -27.32 -47.29 34.13
N TYR A 44 -26.27 -47.13 34.94
CA TYR A 44 -26.31 -46.25 36.12
C TYR A 44 -26.62 -44.73 35.88
N ARG A 45 -27.91 -44.34 35.96
CA ARG A 45 -28.45 -42.95 35.96
C ARG A 45 -28.34 -42.09 34.68
N ALA A 46 -28.76 -42.58 33.52
CA ALA A 46 -29.18 -41.69 32.41
C ALA A 46 -30.38 -40.81 32.77
N ASN A 47 -30.92 -40.12 31.78
CA ASN A 47 -32.32 -39.77 31.72
C ASN A 47 -32.72 -39.70 30.25
N GLY A 48 -33.78 -40.43 29.88
CA GLY A 48 -34.27 -40.51 28.52
C GLY A 48 -35.64 -39.86 28.28
N ALA A 49 -36.29 -39.23 29.25
CA ALA A 49 -37.68 -38.80 29.05
C ALA A 49 -37.85 -37.64 28.05
N VAL A 50 -38.80 -37.78 27.12
CA VAL A 50 -39.33 -36.72 26.21
C VAL A 50 -38.22 -35.95 25.47
N THR A 51 -37.42 -36.47 24.54
CA THR A 51 -37.67 -37.51 23.52
C THR A 51 -36.44 -38.41 23.24
N GLY A 52 -35.42 -38.39 24.12
CA GLY A 52 -34.74 -39.58 24.61
C GLY A 52 -33.62 -40.30 23.83
N VAL A 53 -32.34 -40.03 24.18
CA VAL A 53 -31.20 -40.99 24.10
C VAL A 53 -30.12 -40.60 25.14
N ALA A 54 -29.27 -41.41 25.79
CA ALA A 54 -29.17 -42.80 26.31
C ALA A 54 -27.66 -43.03 26.59
N VAL A 55 -27.21 -43.44 27.79
CA VAL A 55 -25.89 -42.99 28.31
C VAL A 55 -24.99 -44.11 28.88
N GLY A 56 -23.72 -43.81 29.21
CA GLY A 56 -22.81 -44.56 30.10
C GLY A 56 -22.47 -43.90 31.47
N VAL A 57 -23.35 -43.65 32.43
CA VAL A 57 -24.78 -43.49 32.25
C VAL A 57 -25.28 -42.17 32.88
N TRP A 58 -24.52 -41.44 33.69
CA TRP A 58 -24.88 -40.05 34.11
C TRP A 58 -24.91 -39.02 32.97
N ALA A 59 -25.97 -38.96 32.18
CA ALA A 59 -26.21 -37.86 31.24
C ALA A 59 -27.69 -37.79 30.89
N ASN A 60 -28.02 -36.71 30.21
CA ASN A 60 -29.38 -36.21 30.14
C ASN A 60 -29.73 -35.93 28.68
N GLY A 61 -30.78 -36.59 28.17
CA GLY A 61 -31.30 -36.45 26.81
C GLY A 61 -32.73 -35.87 26.77
N TYR A 62 -32.98 -34.89 27.63
CA TYR A 62 -34.29 -34.32 27.95
C TYR A 62 -34.68 -33.17 26.99
N ASP A 63 -35.96 -33.09 26.60
CA ASP A 63 -36.56 -32.12 25.64
C ASP A 63 -35.79 -32.00 24.30
N ASN A 64 -35.56 -33.17 23.69
CA ASN A 64 -35.02 -33.44 22.32
C ASN A 64 -33.49 -33.65 22.21
N GLY A 65 -32.92 -34.50 23.08
CA GLY A 65 -31.46 -34.64 23.27
C GLY A 65 -30.77 -35.88 22.67
N VAL A 66 -29.44 -36.08 22.91
CA VAL A 66 -28.69 -37.37 22.74
C VAL A 66 -27.34 -37.56 23.55
N ALA A 67 -27.26 -38.65 24.39
CA ALA A 67 -26.34 -39.86 24.51
C ALA A 67 -24.97 -40.07 25.33
N VAL A 68 -24.24 -41.20 25.03
CA VAL A 68 -23.28 -42.13 25.77
C VAL A 68 -21.75 -41.83 25.85
N GLY A 69 -20.96 -41.98 26.95
CA GLY A 69 -21.21 -42.11 28.42
C GLY A 69 -20.21 -41.34 29.37
N ASN A 70 -20.50 -41.21 30.68
CA ASN A 70 -20.06 -40.21 31.67
C ASN A 70 -20.85 -38.88 31.56
N MET A 71 -20.52 -37.83 32.33
CA MET A 71 -21.31 -36.59 32.56
C MET A 71 -21.60 -35.77 31.28
N ALA A 72 -22.78 -35.89 30.65
CA ALA A 72 -23.18 -35.03 29.52
C ALA A 72 -24.54 -34.39 29.71
N THR A 73 -24.79 -33.42 28.85
CA THR A 73 -26.10 -32.78 28.74
C THR A 73 -26.40 -32.53 27.28
N GLY A 74 -27.53 -33.03 26.79
CA GLY A 74 -28.09 -32.71 25.49
C GLY A 74 -29.56 -32.33 25.67
N SER A 75 -29.92 -31.07 25.41
CA SER A 75 -31.27 -30.56 25.66
C SER A 75 -31.67 -29.42 24.74
N VAL A 76 -32.87 -29.51 24.14
CA VAL A 76 -33.52 -28.47 23.32
C VAL A 76 -32.59 -27.90 22.23
N TYR A 77 -32.10 -28.61 21.21
CA TYR A 77 -32.57 -29.86 20.59
C TYR A 77 -31.42 -30.63 19.83
N GLY A 78 -30.21 -30.91 20.31
CA GLY A 78 -29.66 -30.98 21.67
C GLY A 78 -28.50 -32.01 21.73
N ALA A 79 -27.49 -31.95 20.84
CA ALA A 79 -26.57 -33.07 20.58
C ALA A 79 -25.27 -33.03 21.42
N ALA A 80 -25.17 -33.93 22.39
CA ALA A 80 -23.96 -34.11 23.17
C ALA A 80 -23.04 -35.19 22.58
N VAL A 81 -21.90 -35.40 23.22
CA VAL A 81 -21.66 -36.67 23.92
C VAL A 81 -20.56 -36.30 24.94
N GLY A 82 -20.85 -36.27 26.25
CA GLY A 82 -19.97 -35.80 27.32
C GLY A 82 -19.78 -36.77 28.51
N ARG A 83 -18.62 -37.26 28.94
CA ARG A 83 -17.29 -36.89 28.48
C ARG A 83 -17.15 -35.36 28.61
N GLN A 84 -17.81 -34.82 29.64
CA GLN A 84 -18.21 -33.44 29.96
C GLN A 84 -18.68 -32.48 28.85
N ALA A 85 -18.91 -32.94 27.63
CA ALA A 85 -19.49 -32.11 26.58
C ALA A 85 -20.97 -31.75 26.84
N ASN A 86 -21.32 -30.51 26.52
CA ASN A 86 -22.59 -29.85 26.80
C ASN A 86 -23.22 -29.31 25.52
N GLY A 87 -24.35 -29.89 25.07
CA GLY A 87 -25.09 -29.51 23.86
C GLY A 87 -26.44 -28.88 24.22
N TYR A 88 -26.47 -27.56 24.42
CA TYR A 88 -27.59 -26.83 25.03
C TYR A 88 -28.24 -25.84 24.04
N GLU A 89 -29.55 -25.63 24.12
CA GLU A 89 -30.37 -24.62 23.41
C GLU A 89 -30.42 -24.61 21.86
N SER A 90 -29.62 -25.43 21.16
CA SER A 90 -29.85 -26.04 19.81
C SER A 90 -28.55 -26.54 19.14
N GLY A 91 -27.55 -26.94 19.93
CA GLY A 91 -26.16 -27.08 19.47
C GLY A 91 -25.64 -28.51 19.21
N ALA A 92 -24.32 -28.62 19.08
CA ALA A 92 -23.58 -29.89 18.92
C ALA A 92 -22.25 -29.88 19.68
N ALA A 93 -21.95 -30.90 20.50
CA ALA A 93 -20.82 -30.87 21.45
C ALA A 93 -20.02 -32.18 21.53
N VAL A 94 -18.74 -32.16 21.13
CA VAL A 94 -17.98 -33.36 20.76
C VAL A 94 -16.53 -33.46 21.30
N GLY A 95 -16.06 -32.47 22.05
CA GLY A 95 -14.99 -32.50 23.07
C GLY A 95 -13.80 -33.50 22.96
N ARG A 96 -13.31 -34.14 24.02
CA ARG A 96 -13.86 -34.25 25.37
C ARG A 96 -14.14 -32.84 26.00
N ASN A 97 -15.03 -32.62 26.96
CA ASN A 97 -15.29 -31.30 27.59
C ASN A 97 -15.63 -30.14 26.62
N ALA A 98 -16.25 -30.41 25.46
CA ALA A 98 -16.65 -29.32 24.56
C ALA A 98 -18.00 -28.71 24.98
N ASN A 99 -18.09 -27.40 24.94
CA ASN A 99 -19.35 -26.69 25.09
C ASN A 99 -19.87 -26.30 23.70
N GLY A 100 -21.07 -26.75 23.33
CA GLY A 100 -21.77 -26.46 22.07
C GLY A 100 -23.14 -25.88 22.39
N ALA A 101 -23.19 -24.62 22.80
CA ALA A 101 -24.36 -23.99 23.40
C ALA A 101 -24.97 -22.92 22.48
N ASN A 102 -26.29 -22.79 22.52
CA ASN A 102 -27.10 -21.75 21.86
C ASN A 102 -26.85 -21.78 20.34
N SER A 103 -27.19 -22.91 19.70
CA SER A 103 -26.90 -23.21 18.29
C SER A 103 -25.40 -23.23 17.91
N GLY A 104 -24.49 -23.31 18.89
CA GLY A 104 -23.06 -23.49 18.66
C GLY A 104 -22.66 -24.95 18.41
N ALA A 105 -21.57 -25.15 17.65
CA ALA A 105 -21.02 -26.48 17.32
C ALA A 105 -19.57 -26.61 17.82
N ALA A 106 -19.21 -27.72 18.48
CA ALA A 106 -17.91 -27.85 19.14
C ALA A 106 -17.36 -29.30 19.11
N LEU A 107 -16.05 -29.50 18.86
CA LEU A 107 -15.41 -30.84 18.82
C LEU A 107 -13.91 -30.79 19.14
N GLY A 108 -13.48 -31.24 20.32
CA GLY A 108 -12.05 -31.32 20.70
C GLY A 108 -11.83 -30.93 22.16
N TYR A 109 -10.70 -31.34 22.75
CA TYR A 109 -10.35 -30.98 24.14
C TYR A 109 -10.52 -29.47 24.38
N LEU A 110 -11.41 -29.12 25.32
CA LEU A 110 -11.78 -27.75 25.69
C LEU A 110 -12.24 -26.86 24.50
N ALA A 111 -12.95 -27.43 23.51
CA ALA A 111 -13.60 -26.63 22.47
C ALA A 111 -14.82 -25.87 23.01
N ASN A 112 -15.00 -24.59 22.68
CA ASN A 112 -16.17 -23.80 23.05
C ASN A 112 -16.84 -23.20 21.81
N GLY A 113 -17.94 -23.80 21.34
CA GLY A 113 -18.87 -23.25 20.35
C GLY A 113 -20.07 -22.62 21.06
N TYR A 114 -20.23 -21.31 20.97
CA TYR A 114 -21.26 -20.55 21.71
C TYR A 114 -22.00 -19.57 20.80
N PHE A 115 -23.33 -19.48 20.93
CA PHE A 115 -24.19 -18.50 20.25
C PHE A 115 -23.93 -18.46 18.73
N LEU A 116 -24.36 -19.50 18.02
CA LEU A 116 -24.07 -19.75 16.59
C LEU A 116 -22.59 -19.96 16.23
N GLY A 117 -21.68 -19.99 17.22
CA GLY A 117 -20.24 -20.17 16.99
C GLY A 117 -19.79 -21.63 16.81
N ALA A 118 -18.72 -21.83 16.03
CA ALA A 118 -18.17 -23.15 15.68
C ALA A 118 -16.73 -23.33 16.19
N ALA A 119 -16.41 -24.46 16.83
CA ALA A 119 -15.09 -24.71 17.42
C ALA A 119 -14.60 -26.15 17.21
N VAL A 120 -13.35 -26.35 16.80
CA VAL A 120 -12.72 -27.68 16.77
C VAL A 120 -11.42 -27.64 17.57
N GLY A 121 -11.53 -28.18 18.80
CA GLY A 121 -10.69 -27.95 19.98
C GLY A 121 -9.27 -28.50 19.89
N ARG A 122 -8.60 -28.57 21.06
CA ARG A 122 -7.26 -27.99 21.30
C ARG A 122 -7.42 -26.56 21.89
N ASN A 123 -8.35 -26.31 22.82
CA ASN A 123 -8.71 -24.96 23.33
C ASN A 123 -9.27 -23.96 22.28
N ALA A 124 -9.93 -24.43 21.22
CA ALA A 124 -10.57 -23.54 20.25
C ALA A 124 -11.87 -22.92 20.81
N ASN A 125 -12.04 -21.60 20.68
CA ASN A 125 -13.21 -20.84 21.10
C ASN A 125 -13.87 -20.17 19.88
N GLY A 126 -15.03 -20.67 19.44
CA GLY A 126 -15.90 -20.08 18.44
C GLY A 126 -17.14 -19.49 19.09
N ALA A 127 -17.28 -18.16 19.17
CA ALA A 127 -18.40 -17.51 19.86
C ALA A 127 -19.10 -16.43 19.03
N ASN A 128 -20.39 -16.23 19.23
CA ASN A 128 -21.20 -15.18 18.60
C ASN A 128 -21.06 -15.19 17.07
N SER A 129 -21.50 -16.27 16.43
CA SER A 129 -21.32 -16.56 14.99
C SER A 129 -19.86 -16.71 14.51
N GLY A 130 -18.86 -16.71 15.41
CA GLY A 130 -17.44 -16.90 15.08
C GLY A 130 -17.01 -18.36 14.97
N ALA A 131 -15.92 -18.63 14.25
CA ALA A 131 -15.42 -19.97 13.95
C ALA A 131 -13.93 -20.17 14.34
N ALA A 132 -13.57 -21.30 14.98
CA ALA A 132 -12.22 -21.56 15.47
C ALA A 132 -11.72 -23.00 15.25
N LEU A 133 -10.49 -23.16 14.77
CA LEU A 133 -9.83 -24.46 14.52
C LEU A 133 -8.34 -24.40 14.90
N GLY A 134 -7.95 -24.78 16.12
CA GLY A 134 -6.54 -24.69 16.48
C GLY A 134 -6.24 -24.84 17.96
N TYR A 135 -4.94 -24.94 18.28
CA TYR A 135 -4.45 -24.73 19.65
C TYR A 135 -4.81 -23.30 20.06
N TRP A 136 -5.62 -23.11 21.10
CA TRP A 136 -6.03 -21.79 21.61
C TRP A 136 -6.54 -20.80 20.52
N ALA A 137 -7.16 -21.29 19.45
CA ALA A 137 -7.72 -20.43 18.41
C ALA A 137 -9.00 -19.75 18.92
N ASN A 138 -9.17 -18.44 18.69
CA ASN A 138 -10.27 -17.64 19.23
C ASN A 138 -11.02 -16.91 18.09
N GLY A 139 -12.10 -17.49 17.59
CA GLY A 139 -13.00 -16.92 16.58
C GLY A 139 -14.25 -16.32 17.25
N THR A 140 -14.42 -15.00 17.28
CA THR A 140 -15.51 -14.35 18.02
C THR A 140 -16.22 -13.26 17.24
N ASN A 141 -17.52 -13.05 17.48
CA ASN A 141 -18.33 -11.98 16.86
C ASN A 141 -18.22 -12.01 15.33
N SER A 142 -18.65 -13.11 14.70
CA SER A 142 -18.51 -13.42 13.26
C SER A 142 -17.07 -13.54 12.74
N GLY A 143 -16.05 -13.51 13.61
CA GLY A 143 -14.64 -13.70 13.23
C GLY A 143 -14.21 -15.17 13.10
N ALA A 144 -13.15 -15.43 12.33
CA ALA A 144 -12.64 -16.76 12.02
C ALA A 144 -11.15 -16.94 12.42
N ALA A 145 -10.79 -18.06 13.05
CA ALA A 145 -9.44 -18.31 13.56
C ALA A 145 -8.94 -19.74 13.31
N ILE A 146 -7.69 -19.89 12.87
CA ILE A 146 -7.02 -21.18 12.69
C ILE A 146 -5.64 -21.13 13.39
N GLY A 147 -5.47 -21.86 14.50
CA GLY A 147 -4.41 -21.64 15.52
C GLY A 147 -2.98 -22.04 15.13
N ARG A 148 -1.93 -21.87 15.97
CA ARG A 148 -1.79 -21.87 17.44
C ARG A 148 -1.91 -20.46 18.08
N GLU A 149 -2.88 -20.19 18.95
CA GLU A 149 -3.15 -18.86 19.55
C GLU A 149 -3.54 -17.78 18.52
N ALA A 150 -4.19 -18.18 17.42
CA ALA A 150 -4.79 -17.25 16.47
C ALA A 150 -6.07 -16.61 17.03
N ASN A 151 -6.27 -15.31 16.85
CA ASN A 151 -7.41 -14.54 17.31
C ASN A 151 -8.12 -13.85 16.13
N GLY A 152 -9.29 -14.35 15.75
CA GLY A 152 -10.17 -13.76 14.74
C GLY A 152 -11.40 -13.14 15.40
N SER A 153 -11.51 -11.83 15.53
CA SER A 153 -12.61 -11.19 16.28
C SER A 153 -13.31 -10.06 15.51
N VAL A 154 -14.62 -9.90 15.73
CA VAL A 154 -15.44 -8.81 15.14
C VAL A 154 -15.31 -8.80 13.61
N SER A 155 -15.79 -9.87 12.99
CA SER A 155 -15.66 -10.22 11.57
C SER A 155 -14.23 -10.21 11.02
N GLY A 156 -13.20 -10.27 11.86
CA GLY A 156 -11.80 -10.45 11.46
C GLY A 156 -11.42 -11.91 11.25
N ALA A 157 -10.32 -12.15 10.51
CA ALA A 157 -9.86 -13.49 10.12
C ALA A 157 -8.38 -13.72 10.48
N ALA A 158 -8.04 -14.85 11.08
CA ALA A 158 -6.67 -15.15 11.52
C ALA A 158 -6.23 -16.59 11.21
N LEU A 159 -5.00 -16.76 10.73
CA LEU A 159 -4.40 -18.04 10.36
C LEU A 159 -2.94 -18.14 10.84
N GLY A 160 -2.60 -19.11 11.69
CA GLY A 160 -1.23 -19.42 12.11
C GLY A 160 -0.92 -19.18 13.58
N TYR A 161 0.36 -19.21 13.96
CA TYR A 161 0.77 -18.96 15.36
C TYR A 161 0.62 -17.48 15.72
N LEU A 162 0.00 -17.16 16.86
CA LEU A 162 -0.20 -15.80 17.39
C LEU A 162 -0.83 -14.77 16.42
N ALA A 163 -1.47 -15.20 15.34
CA ALA A 163 -2.04 -14.29 14.34
C ALA A 163 -3.29 -13.57 14.91
N ASN A 164 -3.36 -12.25 14.84
CA ASN A 164 -4.47 -11.43 15.34
C ASN A 164 -5.19 -10.70 14.20
N GLY A 165 -6.34 -11.23 13.78
CA GLY A 165 -7.27 -10.62 12.81
C GLY A 165 -8.49 -10.06 13.53
N SER A 166 -8.51 -8.76 13.86
CA SER A 166 -9.55 -8.18 14.73
C SER A 166 -10.21 -6.94 14.14
N THR A 167 -11.50 -6.73 14.42
CA THR A 167 -12.28 -5.56 13.98
C THR A 167 -12.16 -5.35 12.46
N TYR A 168 -12.75 -6.26 11.69
CA TYR A 168 -12.70 -6.31 10.22
C TYR A 168 -11.30 -6.52 9.61
N GLY A 169 -10.28 -6.85 10.42
CA GLY A 169 -8.91 -7.10 9.95
C GLY A 169 -8.59 -8.57 9.65
N ALA A 170 -7.54 -8.81 8.86
CA ALA A 170 -7.11 -10.14 8.42
C ALA A 170 -5.61 -10.39 8.69
N ALA A 171 -5.27 -11.57 9.22
CA ALA A 171 -3.91 -11.90 9.64
C ALA A 171 -3.46 -13.33 9.23
N VAL A 172 -2.22 -13.45 8.75
CA VAL A 172 -1.54 -14.72 8.45
C VAL A 172 -0.16 -14.72 9.13
N GLY A 173 -0.01 -15.48 10.23
CA GLY A 173 1.12 -15.44 11.19
C GLY A 173 2.44 -16.05 10.68
N LEU A 174 3.52 -16.14 11.45
CA LEU A 174 3.79 -15.98 12.90
C LEU A 174 3.46 -14.57 13.46
N ALA A 175 2.71 -14.44 14.55
CA ALA A 175 2.48 -13.16 15.27
C ALA A 175 2.02 -11.95 14.41
N ALA A 176 1.42 -12.18 13.24
CA ALA A 176 0.89 -11.14 12.37
C ALA A 176 -0.34 -10.46 12.99
N ASN A 177 -0.44 -9.14 12.90
CA ASN A 177 -1.46 -8.32 13.53
C ASN A 177 -2.22 -7.48 12.47
N GLY A 178 -3.33 -7.99 11.96
CA GLY A 178 -4.26 -7.27 11.09
C GLY A 178 -5.47 -6.82 11.89
N ALA A 179 -5.41 -5.62 12.49
CA ALA A 179 -6.47 -5.10 13.35
C ALA A 179 -7.09 -3.82 12.78
N ILE A 180 -8.38 -3.56 13.08
CA ILE A 180 -9.08 -2.30 12.73
C ILE A 180 -9.03 -2.04 11.21
N SER A 181 -9.76 -2.84 10.44
CA SER A 181 -9.79 -2.81 8.97
C SER A 181 -8.41 -3.01 8.31
N GLY A 182 -7.49 -3.68 9.02
CA GLY A 182 -6.09 -3.86 8.64
C GLY A 182 -5.74 -5.27 8.15
N VAL A 183 -4.72 -5.40 7.30
CA VAL A 183 -4.28 -6.69 6.74
C VAL A 183 -2.80 -6.95 7.03
N ALA A 184 -2.46 -8.12 7.58
CA ALA A 184 -1.09 -8.52 7.91
C ALA A 184 -0.76 -9.95 7.42
N MET A 185 0.41 -10.14 6.82
CA MET A 185 0.89 -11.45 6.34
C MET A 185 2.41 -11.57 6.53
N GLY A 186 2.86 -12.39 7.48
CA GLY A 186 4.27 -12.63 7.76
C GLY A 186 4.63 -12.55 9.24
N ASP A 187 5.83 -13.02 9.57
CA ASP A 187 6.37 -13.04 10.93
C ASP A 187 6.40 -11.64 11.57
N THR A 188 5.70 -11.41 12.68
CA THR A 188 5.54 -10.09 13.34
C THR A 188 5.10 -8.94 12.42
N ALA A 189 4.34 -9.19 11.36
CA ALA A 189 3.81 -8.13 10.49
C ALA A 189 2.67 -7.36 11.20
N ASP A 190 2.66 -6.03 11.17
CA ASP A 190 1.59 -5.19 11.75
C ASP A 190 0.91 -4.33 10.68
N GLY A 191 -0.36 -4.62 10.39
CA GLY A 191 -1.22 -3.89 9.45
C GLY A 191 -2.31 -3.08 10.13
N THR A 192 -2.17 -2.71 11.40
CA THR A 192 -3.26 -2.13 12.20
C THR A 192 -3.79 -0.78 11.68
N ASN A 193 -5.09 -0.54 11.83
CA ASN A 193 -5.79 0.73 11.58
C ASN A 193 -5.73 1.16 10.10
N PHE A 194 -6.54 0.51 9.26
CA PHE A 194 -6.57 0.66 7.79
C PHE A 194 -5.23 0.39 7.10
N GLY A 195 -4.35 -0.39 7.75
CA GLY A 195 -3.00 -0.69 7.27
C GLY A 195 -2.91 -1.96 6.42
N ALA A 196 -1.81 -2.08 5.67
CA ALA A 196 -1.46 -3.28 4.92
C ALA A 196 0.02 -3.64 5.11
N ALA A 197 0.31 -4.83 5.64
CA ALA A 197 1.66 -5.31 5.89
C ALA A 197 1.87 -6.72 5.35
N VAL A 198 2.84 -6.89 4.44
CA VAL A 198 3.18 -8.19 3.82
C VAL A 198 4.70 -8.39 3.84
N GLY A 199 5.17 -9.30 4.68
CA GLY A 199 6.58 -9.58 4.92
C GLY A 199 6.90 -9.69 6.41
N ALA A 200 8.00 -10.38 6.75
CA ALA A 200 8.44 -10.47 8.15
C ALA A 200 8.86 -9.09 8.68
N SER A 201 8.36 -8.71 9.86
CA SER A 201 8.52 -7.41 10.51
C SER A 201 8.12 -6.21 9.63
N ALA A 202 7.16 -6.40 8.73
CA ALA A 202 6.55 -5.31 7.95
C ALA A 202 5.56 -4.51 8.83
N ASN A 203 5.61 -3.18 8.77
CA ASN A 203 4.79 -2.27 9.57
C ASN A 203 4.00 -1.31 8.66
N GLY A 204 2.72 -1.59 8.44
CA GLY A 204 1.76 -0.77 7.69
C GLY A 204 0.79 0.01 8.57
N TYR A 205 1.12 0.27 9.84
CA TYR A 205 0.21 0.88 10.82
C TYR A 205 -0.38 2.25 10.37
N ASN A 206 -1.64 2.53 10.72
CA ASN A 206 -2.39 3.78 10.46
C ASN A 206 -2.38 4.24 8.99
N SER A 207 -3.24 3.63 8.16
CA SER A 207 -3.34 3.90 6.72
C SER A 207 -2.02 3.73 5.96
N GLY A 208 -1.11 2.91 6.48
CA GLY A 208 0.21 2.63 5.93
C GLY A 208 0.23 1.39 5.04
N VAL A 209 1.22 1.32 4.15
CA VAL A 209 1.46 0.16 3.27
C VAL A 209 2.91 -0.27 3.38
N ALA A 210 3.14 -1.52 3.77
CA ALA A 210 4.46 -2.14 3.89
C ALA A 210 4.52 -3.48 3.16
N LEU A 211 5.40 -3.60 2.17
CA LEU A 211 5.61 -4.81 1.37
C LEU A 211 7.11 -5.18 1.32
N GLY A 212 7.52 -6.14 2.15
CA GLY A 212 8.88 -6.65 2.23
C GLY A 212 9.33 -6.95 3.67
N TYR A 213 10.40 -7.73 3.81
CA TYR A 213 11.04 -7.95 5.11
C TYR A 213 11.49 -6.60 5.71
N GLY A 214 11.05 -6.26 6.93
CA GLY A 214 11.42 -5.02 7.62
C GLY A 214 10.96 -3.73 6.93
N ALA A 215 9.93 -3.78 6.08
CA ALA A 215 9.37 -2.60 5.43
C ALA A 215 8.53 -1.77 6.43
N ASP A 216 8.72 -0.45 6.49
CA ASP A 216 8.05 0.44 7.44
C ASP A 216 7.32 1.59 6.71
N GLY A 217 6.00 1.46 6.59
CA GLY A 217 5.07 2.43 6.01
C GLY A 217 4.17 3.09 7.06
N TYR A 218 4.59 3.14 8.33
CA TYR A 218 3.84 3.73 9.45
C TYR A 218 3.23 5.10 9.14
N ASN A 219 1.95 5.30 9.44
CA ASN A 219 1.22 6.57 9.46
C ASN A 219 1.17 7.29 8.09
N TYR A 220 0.28 6.82 7.22
CA TYR A 220 0.07 7.27 5.82
C TYR A 220 1.25 7.01 4.87
N GLY A 221 2.18 6.14 5.25
CA GLY A 221 3.41 5.87 4.53
C GLY A 221 3.33 4.69 3.56
N VAL A 222 4.24 4.67 2.59
CA VAL A 222 4.35 3.55 1.63
C VAL A 222 5.79 3.05 1.58
N ALA A 223 6.02 1.79 1.95
CA ALA A 223 7.31 1.11 1.92
C ALA A 223 7.23 -0.18 1.11
N VAL A 224 7.95 -0.24 -0.01
CA VAL A 224 7.98 -1.41 -0.92
C VAL A 224 9.42 -1.85 -1.13
N GLY A 225 9.83 -2.91 -0.43
CA GLY A 225 11.17 -3.50 -0.51
C GLY A 225 11.72 -3.91 0.85
N ARG A 226 12.73 -4.79 0.86
CA ARG A 226 13.44 -5.20 2.08
C ARG A 226 14.05 -3.99 2.77
N ASN A 227 13.71 -3.75 4.04
CA ASN A 227 14.15 -2.61 4.84
C ASN A 227 13.86 -1.25 4.18
N ALA A 228 12.77 -1.14 3.41
CA ALA A 228 12.29 0.16 2.94
C ALA A 228 11.63 0.92 4.10
N ASN A 229 11.93 2.20 4.30
CA ASN A 229 11.25 3.06 5.27
C ASN A 229 10.62 4.27 4.58
N GLY A 230 9.30 4.28 4.50
CA GLY A 230 8.46 5.35 3.97
C GLY A 230 7.47 5.87 5.00
N ALA A 231 7.76 5.77 6.30
CA ALA A 231 6.89 6.22 7.38
C ALA A 231 6.57 7.73 7.30
N GLN A 232 5.45 8.16 7.89
CA GLN A 232 4.80 9.46 7.70
C GLN A 232 4.23 9.59 6.28
N THR A 233 4.02 10.79 5.74
CA THR A 233 3.44 11.00 4.39
C THR A 233 4.45 10.72 3.25
N ASN A 234 5.31 9.73 3.43
CA ASN A 234 6.47 9.47 2.59
C ASN A 234 6.30 8.18 1.76
N VAL A 235 7.16 8.01 0.77
CA VAL A 235 7.14 6.84 -0.13
C VAL A 235 8.56 6.33 -0.34
N ALA A 236 8.82 5.07 -0.03
CA ALA A 236 10.10 4.40 -0.22
C ALA A 236 9.94 3.12 -1.05
N ILE A 237 10.54 3.08 -2.24
CA ILE A 237 10.42 1.97 -3.19
C ILE A 237 11.81 1.46 -3.54
N GLY A 238 12.16 0.26 -3.08
CA GLY A 238 13.44 -0.40 -3.28
C GLY A 238 14.02 -0.95 -1.98
N ALA A 239 14.85 -2.00 -2.08
CA ALA A 239 15.50 -2.56 -0.90
C ALA A 239 16.47 -1.54 -0.27
N GLY A 240 16.25 -1.18 1.00
CA GLY A 240 16.98 -0.14 1.71
C GLY A 240 16.63 1.31 1.30
N ALA A 241 15.55 1.53 0.55
CA ALA A 241 15.06 2.88 0.28
C ALA A 241 14.58 3.53 1.60
N ASN A 242 15.00 4.75 1.90
CA ASN A 242 14.67 5.43 3.14
C ASN A 242 14.23 6.88 2.86
N ALA A 243 13.03 7.23 3.28
CA ALA A 243 12.42 8.56 3.18
C ALA A 243 12.04 9.13 4.58
N GLN A 244 12.47 8.48 5.66
CA GLN A 244 12.11 8.80 7.05
C GLN A 244 12.59 10.19 7.50
N GLY A 245 11.94 10.74 8.53
CA GLY A 245 12.40 11.92 9.28
C GLY A 245 11.94 13.24 8.70
N GLY A 246 10.71 13.28 8.17
CA GLY A 246 10.10 14.43 7.50
C GLY A 246 8.81 14.05 6.79
N VAL A 247 8.38 14.86 5.81
CA VAL A 247 7.09 14.71 5.13
C VAL A 247 7.24 14.89 3.61
N GLN A 248 6.33 14.26 2.85
CA GLN A 248 6.25 14.38 1.38
C GLN A 248 7.56 14.00 0.66
N ARG A 249 8.38 13.15 1.27
CA ARG A 249 9.63 12.60 0.71
C ARG A 249 9.35 11.33 -0.07
N ILE A 250 9.87 11.27 -1.29
CA ILE A 250 9.85 10.05 -2.11
C ILE A 250 11.29 9.58 -2.34
N ALA A 251 11.55 8.29 -2.14
CA ALA A 251 12.86 7.65 -2.26
C ALA A 251 12.73 6.39 -3.15
N ILE A 252 13.29 6.42 -4.36
CA ILE A 252 13.13 5.34 -5.35
C ILE A 252 14.49 4.76 -5.75
N GLY A 253 14.70 3.48 -5.47
CA GLY A 253 15.90 2.71 -5.82
C GLY A 253 16.51 1.94 -4.65
N ASN A 254 17.52 1.12 -4.94
CA ASN A 254 18.24 0.35 -3.92
C ASN A 254 19.10 1.25 -3.02
N ASN A 255 18.98 1.14 -1.69
CA ASN A 255 19.78 1.84 -0.68
C ASN A 255 19.83 3.38 -0.84
N VAL A 256 18.77 4.00 -1.36
CA VAL A 256 18.67 5.46 -1.54
C VAL A 256 18.05 6.11 -0.31
N THR A 257 18.60 7.25 0.14
CA THR A 257 18.05 8.00 1.27
C THR A 257 17.63 9.39 0.82
N ASN A 258 16.34 9.73 0.96
CA ASN A 258 15.86 11.09 0.78
C ASN A 258 15.76 11.80 2.14
N THR A 259 16.40 12.97 2.24
CA THR A 259 16.50 13.79 3.47
C THR A 259 15.91 15.18 3.28
N LEU A 260 15.18 15.42 2.19
CA LEU A 260 14.59 16.71 1.83
C LEU A 260 13.09 16.55 1.64
N ASP A 261 12.30 17.32 2.39
CA ASP A 261 10.84 17.38 2.26
C ASP A 261 10.43 17.88 0.87
N ASP A 262 9.23 17.50 0.41
CA ASP A 262 8.67 17.86 -0.91
C ASP A 262 9.54 17.48 -2.13
N THR A 263 10.36 16.43 -2.03
CA THR A 263 11.23 15.98 -3.13
C THR A 263 11.12 14.49 -3.46
N VAL A 264 11.52 14.15 -4.69
CA VAL A 264 11.77 12.78 -5.13
C VAL A 264 13.27 12.57 -5.31
N ARG A 265 13.88 11.66 -4.53
CA ARG A 265 15.26 11.20 -4.76
C ARG A 265 15.25 9.83 -5.43
N ILE A 266 15.59 9.81 -6.72
CA ILE A 266 15.71 8.58 -7.52
C ILE A 266 17.20 8.19 -7.59
N ARG A 267 17.51 6.90 -7.36
CA ARG A 267 18.83 6.34 -7.67
C ARG A 267 18.77 5.55 -8.97
N GLY A 268 19.53 6.01 -9.96
CA GLY A 268 19.62 5.39 -11.28
C GLY A 268 19.49 6.44 -12.38
N LYS A 269 19.23 5.99 -13.61
CA LYS A 269 18.82 6.86 -14.71
C LYS A 269 17.29 6.92 -14.74
N LEU A 270 16.72 8.11 -14.87
CA LEU A 270 15.29 8.29 -15.15
C LEU A 270 15.09 8.28 -16.67
N TYR A 271 14.35 7.30 -17.18
CA TYR A 271 13.92 7.25 -18.58
C TYR A 271 12.40 7.41 -18.62
N LEU A 272 11.91 8.33 -19.45
CA LEU A 272 10.48 8.64 -19.59
C LEU A 272 10.07 8.38 -21.03
N ASP A 273 9.04 7.56 -21.21
CA ASP A 273 8.46 7.23 -22.51
C ASP A 273 7.04 7.83 -22.61
N GLY A 274 6.64 8.25 -23.81
CA GLY A 274 5.32 8.85 -24.06
C GLY A 274 5.07 10.27 -23.52
N ALA A 275 6.11 11.02 -23.12
CA ALA A 275 5.97 12.39 -22.60
C ALA A 275 5.63 13.43 -23.72
N THR A 276 4.37 13.49 -24.14
CA THR A 276 3.88 14.36 -25.23
C THR A 276 3.76 15.85 -24.88
N GLY A 277 4.03 16.25 -23.63
CA GLY A 277 3.97 17.64 -23.15
C GLY A 277 5.18 18.08 -22.31
N GLY A 278 6.25 17.28 -22.26
CA GLY A 278 7.43 17.53 -21.43
C GLY A 278 7.27 17.14 -19.95
N ILE A 279 8.39 17.19 -19.22
CA ILE A 279 8.35 17.11 -17.75
C ILE A 279 7.92 18.49 -17.26
N TYR A 280 6.73 18.59 -16.68
CA TYR A 280 6.24 19.81 -16.04
C TYR A 280 6.97 20.05 -14.72
N THR A 281 8.21 20.53 -14.82
CA THR A 281 8.94 21.09 -13.69
C THR A 281 8.35 22.46 -13.35
N ASN A 282 8.10 22.74 -12.07
CA ASN A 282 7.69 24.08 -11.59
C ASN A 282 8.86 25.12 -11.62
N VAL A 283 9.86 24.83 -12.44
CA VAL A 283 11.08 25.59 -12.77
C VAL A 283 11.40 25.21 -14.21
N GLY A 284 11.21 26.14 -15.16
CA GLY A 284 11.06 25.79 -16.57
C GLY A 284 12.28 25.11 -17.21
N GLY A 285 12.03 23.97 -17.89
CA GLY A 285 12.94 23.37 -18.87
C GLY A 285 13.85 22.26 -18.36
N PHE A 286 14.01 21.20 -19.16
CA PHE A 286 14.90 20.08 -18.87
C PHE A 286 16.20 20.17 -19.69
N GLY A 287 17.32 19.92 -18.99
CA GLY A 287 18.66 20.33 -19.44
C GLY A 287 18.84 21.85 -19.26
N SER A 288 19.82 22.38 -18.53
CA SER A 288 20.82 21.77 -17.63
C SER A 288 20.30 21.61 -16.20
N SER A 289 19.55 22.52 -15.56
CA SER A 289 19.45 24.02 -15.61
C SER A 289 20.00 24.83 -16.82
N ASP A 290 19.17 25.16 -17.83
CA ASP A 290 19.46 25.99 -19.06
C ASP A 290 19.96 25.25 -20.33
N TRP A 291 21.03 24.44 -20.28
CA TRP A 291 21.50 23.59 -21.40
C TRP A 291 20.58 22.37 -21.76
N GLY A 292 19.44 22.61 -22.42
CA GLY A 292 18.98 21.74 -23.51
C GLY A 292 19.70 22.15 -24.80
N LEU A 293 19.13 21.88 -25.99
CA LEU A 293 19.27 22.92 -27.02
C LEU A 293 18.59 24.14 -26.42
N LYS A 294 19.34 25.23 -26.18
CA LYS A 294 18.76 26.44 -25.60
C LYS A 294 17.86 27.07 -26.66
N ALA A 295 16.61 26.65 -26.61
CA ALA A 295 15.68 26.68 -27.70
C ALA A 295 14.30 26.93 -27.12
N PHE A 296 13.56 27.80 -27.79
CA PHE A 296 12.19 28.10 -27.45
C PHE A 296 11.33 27.95 -28.69
N THR A 297 10.10 27.52 -28.44
CA THR A 297 9.07 27.34 -29.46
C THR A 297 8.07 28.48 -29.31
N ILE A 298 7.61 29.02 -30.43
CA ILE A 298 6.48 29.96 -30.51
C ILE A 298 5.45 29.41 -31.50
N ASP A 299 4.21 29.86 -31.43
CA ASP A 299 3.20 29.51 -32.44
C ASP A 299 3.61 30.07 -33.80
N HIS A 300 3.22 29.38 -34.88
CA HIS A 300 3.57 29.82 -36.22
C HIS A 300 2.73 31.06 -36.60
N PRO A 301 3.33 32.21 -36.93
CA PRO A 301 2.63 33.50 -37.01
C PRO A 301 1.61 33.62 -38.17
N LEU A 302 1.55 32.61 -39.03
CA LEU A 302 0.58 32.51 -40.15
C LEU A 302 -0.35 31.30 -40.03
N ASP A 303 -0.18 30.45 -39.01
CA ASP A 303 -1.03 29.27 -38.76
C ASP A 303 -0.87 28.81 -37.29
N PRO A 304 -1.27 29.65 -36.31
CA PRO A 304 -0.96 29.40 -34.90
C PRO A 304 -1.76 28.24 -34.31
N GLU A 305 -2.93 27.92 -34.88
CA GLU A 305 -3.78 26.82 -34.40
C GLU A 305 -3.23 25.42 -34.76
N ASN A 306 -2.38 25.33 -35.80
CA ASN A 306 -1.94 24.04 -36.35
C ASN A 306 -0.40 23.89 -36.48
N LYS A 307 0.39 24.95 -36.25
CA LYS A 307 1.84 24.94 -36.48
C LYS A 307 2.62 25.72 -35.41
N ILE A 308 3.89 25.35 -35.26
CA ILE A 308 4.87 26.01 -34.38
C ILE A 308 6.16 26.38 -35.13
N LEU A 309 6.93 27.33 -34.58
CA LEU A 309 8.30 27.68 -34.96
C LEU A 309 9.26 27.44 -33.78
N ARG A 310 10.45 26.88 -34.06
CA ARG A 310 11.46 26.53 -33.04
C ARG A 310 12.78 27.26 -33.33
N HIS A 311 13.32 27.94 -32.32
CA HIS A 311 14.54 28.74 -32.40
C HIS A 311 15.69 28.16 -31.58
N PHE A 312 16.93 28.59 -31.81
CA PHE A 312 18.13 28.10 -31.15
C PHE A 312 19.11 29.24 -30.80
N CYS A 313 19.76 29.18 -29.64
CA CYS A 313 20.82 30.11 -29.24
C CYS A 313 22.17 29.81 -29.92
N LEU A 314 23.12 30.75 -29.77
CA LEU A 314 24.47 30.65 -30.31
C LEU A 314 25.46 30.11 -29.28
N GLU A 315 26.39 29.26 -29.73
CA GLU A 315 27.38 28.60 -28.87
C GLU A 315 28.83 28.99 -29.24
N GLY A 316 29.68 29.10 -28.22
CA GLY A 316 31.10 29.42 -28.34
C GLY A 316 31.72 29.68 -26.95
N PRO A 317 33.06 29.78 -26.84
CA PRO A 317 33.77 30.03 -25.56
C PRO A 317 33.54 31.45 -24.99
N GLN A 318 32.66 32.21 -25.62
CA GLN A 318 32.41 33.63 -25.38
C GLN A 318 30.91 33.86 -25.54
N VAL A 319 30.31 34.56 -24.58
CA VAL A 319 28.88 34.88 -24.63
C VAL A 319 28.68 36.06 -25.57
N TRP A 320 28.21 35.74 -26.78
CA TRP A 320 28.04 36.72 -27.87
C TRP A 320 26.64 37.32 -27.88
N ASN A 321 26.57 38.64 -28.06
CA ASN A 321 25.40 39.28 -28.64
C ASN A 321 25.64 39.53 -30.13
N VAL A 322 24.60 39.35 -30.94
CA VAL A 322 24.67 39.48 -32.39
C VAL A 322 23.59 40.45 -32.88
N TYR A 323 24.02 41.42 -33.68
CA TYR A 323 23.18 42.44 -34.28
C TYR A 323 23.36 42.38 -35.79
N ALA A 324 22.27 42.45 -36.54
CA ALA A 324 22.32 42.38 -37.99
C ALA A 324 21.23 43.26 -38.62
N GLY A 325 21.41 43.59 -39.89
CA GLY A 325 20.46 44.35 -40.69
C GLY A 325 21.05 44.66 -42.07
N ASN A 326 20.34 45.48 -42.83
CA ASN A 326 20.85 46.04 -44.08
C ASN A 326 20.90 47.56 -43.98
N VAL A 327 21.73 48.21 -44.80
CA VAL A 327 21.77 49.67 -44.91
C VAL A 327 22.16 50.10 -46.33
N GLN A 328 21.57 51.20 -46.80
CA GLN A 328 21.88 51.80 -48.09
C GLN A 328 23.06 52.77 -47.96
N LEU A 329 24.11 52.57 -48.77
CA LEU A 329 25.18 53.55 -48.95
C LEU A 329 24.70 54.71 -49.83
N VAL A 330 25.01 55.93 -49.40
CA VAL A 330 24.77 57.19 -50.11
C VAL A 330 26.08 57.98 -50.11
N ASN A 331 26.53 58.42 -51.29
CA ASN A 331 27.88 58.96 -51.51
C ASN A 331 28.99 58.04 -50.95
N GLY A 332 28.84 56.73 -51.19
CA GLY A 332 29.74 55.67 -50.76
C GLY A 332 29.73 55.39 -49.26
N GLN A 333 28.78 55.92 -48.47
CA GLN A 333 28.79 55.77 -47.01
C GLN A 333 27.41 55.52 -46.40
N ALA A 334 27.37 54.80 -45.27
CA ALA A 334 26.19 54.66 -44.44
C ALA A 334 26.56 54.68 -42.96
N THR A 335 25.73 55.32 -42.14
CA THR A 335 25.80 55.22 -40.69
C THR A 335 24.76 54.22 -40.21
N VAL A 336 25.19 53.17 -39.53
CA VAL A 336 24.30 52.21 -38.88
C VAL A 336 24.15 52.61 -37.42
N GLN A 337 22.92 52.92 -37.02
CA GLN A 337 22.56 53.13 -35.63
C GLN A 337 22.22 51.78 -34.98
N LEU A 338 22.91 51.45 -33.90
CA LEU A 338 22.63 50.32 -33.03
C LEU A 338 21.67 50.77 -31.90
N PRO A 339 20.98 49.84 -31.23
CA PRO A 339 20.08 50.17 -30.13
C PRO A 339 20.78 50.96 -29.02
N ASP A 340 20.07 51.85 -28.33
CA ASP A 340 20.69 52.74 -27.33
C ASP A 340 21.35 52.00 -26.15
N TYR A 341 20.87 50.79 -25.84
CA TYR A 341 21.45 49.92 -24.82
C TYR A 341 22.75 49.22 -25.27
N TYR A 342 23.14 49.29 -26.55
CA TYR A 342 24.25 48.52 -27.11
C TYR A 342 25.54 48.71 -26.33
N SER A 343 25.94 49.96 -26.06
CA SER A 343 27.19 50.24 -25.34
C SER A 343 27.17 49.86 -23.86
N ALA A 344 26.00 49.60 -23.28
CA ALA A 344 25.85 49.20 -21.88
C ALA A 344 25.87 47.68 -21.70
N LEU A 345 25.24 46.93 -22.63
CA LEU A 345 25.19 45.46 -22.57
C LEU A 345 26.47 44.79 -23.08
N ASN A 346 27.21 45.47 -23.96
CA ASN A 346 28.33 44.90 -24.70
C ASN A 346 29.66 45.54 -24.34
N ARG A 347 30.75 44.77 -24.47
CA ARG A 347 32.12 45.29 -24.35
C ARG A 347 32.49 46.02 -25.64
N VAL A 348 32.12 47.31 -25.71
CA VAL A 348 32.44 48.18 -26.85
C VAL A 348 33.95 48.15 -27.14
N GLY A 349 34.31 48.03 -28.41
CA GLY A 349 35.68 47.81 -28.88
C GLY A 349 36.02 46.34 -29.15
N SER A 350 35.17 45.38 -28.74
CA SER A 350 35.31 43.94 -29.05
C SER A 350 34.52 43.49 -30.29
N GLU A 351 34.05 44.42 -31.12
CA GLU A 351 33.24 44.11 -32.30
C GLU A 351 34.00 43.34 -33.38
N ILE A 352 33.35 42.28 -33.87
CA ILE A 352 33.67 41.59 -35.11
C ILE A 352 32.60 41.94 -36.14
N TYR A 353 33.00 42.64 -37.20
CA TYR A 353 32.13 43.09 -38.29
C TYR A 353 32.17 42.12 -39.47
N SER A 354 31.02 41.80 -40.04
CA SER A 354 30.86 41.14 -41.34
C SER A 354 29.97 42.02 -42.22
N LEU A 355 30.42 42.31 -43.43
CA LEU A 355 29.74 43.19 -44.39
C LEU A 355 29.64 42.51 -45.75
N THR A 356 28.43 42.49 -46.32
CA THR A 356 28.12 41.84 -47.59
C THR A 356 27.38 42.81 -48.52
N PRO A 357 28.00 43.25 -49.62
CA PRO A 357 27.32 43.99 -50.69
C PRO A 357 26.12 43.22 -51.26
N ILE A 358 25.00 43.90 -51.48
CA ILE A 358 23.77 43.36 -52.06
C ILE A 358 23.58 43.92 -53.48
N GLY A 359 23.06 43.09 -54.39
CA GLY A 359 22.86 43.44 -55.81
C GLY A 359 24.10 43.33 -56.69
N GLY A 360 25.31 43.33 -56.11
CA GLY A 360 26.57 43.07 -56.82
C GLY A 360 27.77 43.21 -55.90
N ALA A 361 28.85 42.47 -56.17
CA ALA A 361 30.05 42.52 -55.36
C ALA A 361 30.84 43.83 -55.60
N PHE A 362 31.10 44.58 -54.53
CA PHE A 362 31.98 45.75 -54.55
C PHE A 362 32.81 45.86 -53.26
N PRO A 363 34.00 46.52 -53.27
CA PRO A 363 34.80 46.68 -52.06
C PRO A 363 34.07 47.55 -51.02
N VAL A 364 33.81 46.95 -49.85
CA VAL A 364 33.15 47.58 -48.70
C VAL A 364 33.99 47.40 -47.43
N GLY A 365 33.94 48.36 -46.51
CA GLY A 365 34.66 48.29 -45.24
C GLY A 365 34.05 49.17 -44.15
N VAL A 366 34.58 49.04 -42.93
CA VAL A 366 34.18 49.88 -41.78
C VAL A 366 35.05 51.14 -41.76
N LYS A 367 34.44 52.31 -41.98
CA LYS A 367 35.10 53.63 -41.87
C LYS A 367 35.30 54.09 -40.44
N GLN A 368 34.32 53.81 -39.57
CA GLN A 368 34.35 54.15 -38.15
C GLN A 368 33.77 52.97 -37.37
N LYS A 369 34.55 52.46 -36.40
CA LYS A 369 34.07 51.45 -35.43
C LYS A 369 32.94 52.03 -34.56
N VAL A 370 32.32 51.21 -33.71
CA VAL A 370 31.22 51.67 -32.86
C VAL A 370 31.68 52.80 -31.94
N GLN A 371 31.02 53.95 -32.04
CA GLN A 371 31.18 55.09 -31.14
C GLN A 371 29.81 55.79 -30.98
N GLY A 372 29.34 55.94 -29.74
CA GLY A 372 28.00 56.51 -29.49
C GLY A 372 26.87 55.68 -30.11
N ASN A 373 26.90 54.36 -29.90
CA ASN A 373 25.95 53.38 -30.47
C ASN A 373 25.82 53.40 -32.00
N ARG A 374 26.79 53.92 -32.76
CA ARG A 374 26.77 53.86 -34.23
C ARG A 374 28.12 53.49 -34.81
N PHE A 375 28.12 52.88 -35.98
CA PHE A 375 29.31 52.64 -36.79
C PHE A 375 29.07 53.10 -38.24
N VAL A 376 30.14 53.34 -38.99
CA VAL A 376 30.04 53.86 -40.37
C VAL A 376 30.66 52.86 -41.34
N ILE A 377 29.90 52.49 -42.37
CA ILE A 377 30.34 51.67 -43.51
C ILE A 377 30.76 52.60 -44.66
N VAL A 378 31.76 52.20 -45.44
CA VAL A 378 32.21 52.90 -46.65
C VAL A 378 32.47 51.93 -47.82
N ALA A 379 32.20 52.39 -49.02
CA ALA A 379 32.60 51.80 -50.31
C ALA A 379 32.99 52.91 -51.30
N LYS A 380 33.44 52.53 -52.50
CA LYS A 380 33.74 53.48 -53.60
C LYS A 380 32.51 53.87 -54.45
N GLN A 381 31.34 53.35 -54.12
CA GLN A 381 30.08 53.54 -54.84
C GLN A 381 28.88 53.38 -53.89
N ASP A 382 27.70 53.78 -54.35
CA ASP A 382 26.44 53.52 -53.65
C ASP A 382 25.96 52.08 -53.88
N GLY A 383 25.15 51.58 -52.95
CA GLY A 383 24.66 50.20 -52.95
C GLY A 383 24.17 49.78 -51.56
N GLU A 384 23.33 48.75 -51.51
CA GLU A 384 22.89 48.16 -50.26
C GLU A 384 23.97 47.23 -49.68
N VAL A 385 24.14 47.24 -48.36
CA VAL A 385 25.07 46.38 -47.64
C VAL A 385 24.32 45.71 -46.49
N SER A 386 24.30 44.38 -46.50
CA SER A 386 23.91 43.58 -45.34
C SER A 386 25.09 43.52 -44.36
N TRP A 387 24.82 43.67 -43.07
CA TRP A 387 25.82 43.76 -42.02
C TRP A 387 25.49 42.85 -40.84
N THR A 388 26.52 42.38 -40.16
CA THR A 388 26.41 41.68 -38.88
C THR A 388 27.55 42.11 -37.97
N ILE A 389 27.24 42.37 -36.71
CA ILE A 389 28.21 42.55 -35.62
C ILE A 389 28.04 41.42 -34.62
N LYS A 390 29.15 40.77 -34.25
CA LYS A 390 29.25 39.98 -33.02
C LYS A 390 30.07 40.78 -32.01
N VAL A 391 29.62 40.82 -30.76
CA VAL A 391 30.31 41.55 -29.68
C VAL A 391 30.15 40.80 -28.35
N LEU A 392 31.17 40.88 -27.48
CA LEU A 392 31.15 40.20 -26.19
C LEU A 392 30.13 40.84 -25.24
N ARG A 393 29.30 40.01 -24.63
CA ARG A 393 28.36 40.41 -23.58
C ARG A 393 29.11 40.78 -22.29
N ASN A 394 28.65 41.81 -21.60
CA ASN A 394 29.41 42.49 -20.54
C ASN A 394 28.57 42.85 -19.29
N ASP A 395 27.39 42.24 -19.11
CA ASP A 395 26.60 42.45 -17.89
C ASP A 395 27.17 41.69 -16.67
N PRO A 396 26.88 42.15 -15.43
CA PRO A 396 27.44 41.55 -14.22
C PRO A 396 27.12 40.06 -14.01
N GLY A 397 25.95 39.59 -14.46
CA GLY A 397 25.55 38.18 -14.28
C GLY A 397 26.37 37.25 -15.16
N CYS A 398 26.55 37.63 -16.43
CA CYS A 398 27.45 36.94 -17.36
C CYS A 398 28.90 36.92 -16.84
N LEU A 399 29.39 38.03 -16.28
CA LEU A 399 30.76 38.14 -15.79
C LEU A 399 31.00 37.34 -14.49
N GLU A 400 30.05 37.34 -13.56
CA GLU A 400 30.14 36.56 -12.32
C GLU A 400 30.04 35.05 -12.59
N ASP A 401 29.21 34.63 -13.54
CA ASP A 401 29.10 33.23 -13.93
C ASP A 401 30.41 32.73 -14.56
N LEU A 402 30.97 33.48 -15.51
CA LEU A 402 32.29 33.18 -16.11
C LEU A 402 33.46 33.26 -15.09
N ARG A 403 33.28 33.93 -13.95
CA ARG A 403 34.25 33.95 -12.85
C ARG A 403 34.16 32.72 -11.95
N ARG A 404 32.94 32.22 -11.69
CA ARG A 404 32.70 31.02 -10.86
C ARG A 404 32.84 29.71 -11.62
N ARG A 405 32.46 29.73 -12.90
CA ARG A 405 32.49 28.62 -13.85
C ARG A 405 33.28 29.07 -15.08
N PRO A 406 34.61 29.20 -14.97
CA PRO A 406 35.42 29.61 -16.11
C PRO A 406 35.28 28.61 -17.25
N VAL A 407 35.45 29.11 -18.48
CA VAL A 407 35.29 28.34 -19.74
C VAL A 407 36.11 27.06 -19.73
N GLU A 408 37.25 27.09 -19.04
CA GLU A 408 38.09 25.93 -18.72
C GLU A 408 38.26 25.86 -17.19
N GLN A 409 37.90 24.73 -16.58
CA GLN A 409 38.05 24.48 -15.14
C GLN A 409 38.48 23.04 -14.85
N MET A 410 39.11 22.82 -13.69
CA MET A 410 39.44 21.46 -13.25
C MET A 410 38.16 20.70 -12.91
N LYS A 411 38.09 19.42 -13.32
CA LYS A 411 36.86 18.61 -13.31
C LYS A 411 36.31 18.25 -11.91
N SER A 412 36.97 18.70 -10.85
CA SER A 412 36.70 18.31 -9.45
C SER A 412 36.39 19.49 -8.52
N GLU A 413 36.12 20.68 -9.09
CA GLU A 413 35.66 21.90 -8.41
C GLU A 413 34.23 22.26 -8.82
#